data_AF-A0A938UQ26-F1
#
_entry.id   AF-A0A938UQ26-F1
#
_cell.length_a   1.000
_cell.length_b   1.000
_cell.length_c   1.000
_cell.angle_alpha   90.00
_cell.angle_beta   90.00
_cell.angle_gamma   90.00
#
_symmetry.space_group_name_H-M   'P 1'
#
loop_
_entity.id
_entity.type
_entity.pdbx_description
1 polymer ?
#
loop_
_entity_poly.entity_id
_entity_poly.type
_entity_poly.pdbx_seq_one_letter_code
_entity_poly.pdbx_strand_id
1 'polypeptide(L)'
;MIANVAGAVAETLAQVAPRTRSTPSAVAANSGAPEPGLRVAVHDRSRIEWVATVPIAPVGEDHTWDITFDITVPDAIWLAHHPWDHFTVRSRLMSPVLMPGNRQVGLPVEQLRRLALAAAHELKLATETIGAKLLAIRKRDRLVGDREADELVAAIERATAGAVRARDNLNQLRSHADEPLLRELGLADEFISNQLLMLVTKVVRTLGPLRARTGRIDPALAGPGADRVQATIHAVMGREIAHRKRHAMRFADPRKPADVEGFVQRGALLKKHFQQALFLDARAYMLDQRLRNWIAAAMAMVASVFYFVGQIWLFNNATAASTTFSLLAACGIGALVYAAKDRIKELGRDWLARRVKHGYADRVAHLSLQARMDPNHSDFALARETITLTRKLAPDPLNAALGNTSVVHHLTIKERLKHDGLPILHQQGLVGLKHVFRYDLSPLLVKLDDQRKRVPVLARQRVQLRTATRVYGLPVTVRLHKVGTEFAMTHHGHLRVRRDGLERVVLQNAKEPTS
;
A
#
# COMPACT_ATOMS: atom_id res chain seq x y z
N MET A 1 19.42 54.02 30.67
CA MET A 1 18.79 55.20 31.28
C MET A 1 17.29 55.10 31.02
N ILE A 2 16.56 54.75 32.08
CA ILE A 2 15.19 55.18 32.41
C ILE A 2 14.11 54.71 31.41
N ALA A 3 13.38 53.61 31.69
CA ALA A 3 12.18 53.56 32.56
C ALA A 3 11.02 54.40 31.98
N ASN A 4 9.73 54.03 31.99
CA ASN A 4 9.00 53.10 32.84
C ASN A 4 7.53 53.01 32.35
N VAL A 5 6.88 51.87 32.64
CA VAL A 5 5.56 51.73 33.30
C VAL A 5 4.32 52.25 32.53
N ALA A 6 3.48 51.38 31.95
CA ALA A 6 2.45 50.50 32.54
C ALA A 6 1.07 51.15 32.73
N GLY A 7 0.02 50.35 32.44
CA GLY A 7 -1.38 50.62 32.75
C GLY A 7 -2.24 50.84 31.50
N ALA A 8 -2.67 49.77 30.81
CA ALA A 8 -3.94 49.08 31.03
C ALA A 8 -5.14 49.82 30.39
N VAL A 9 -5.86 49.14 29.48
CA VAL A 9 -7.34 49.06 29.40
C VAL A 9 -7.75 48.16 28.20
N ALA A 10 -8.57 47.15 28.53
CA ALA A 10 -9.60 46.46 27.72
C ALA A 10 -9.17 45.71 26.43
N GLU A 11 -9.10 44.37 26.44
CA GLU A 11 -10.21 43.42 26.19
C GLU A 11 -10.41 43.06 24.69
N THR A 12 -10.55 41.75 24.46
CA THR A 12 -11.11 41.10 23.25
C THR A 12 -10.14 40.71 22.12
N LEU A 13 -9.51 39.53 22.22
CA LEU A 13 -9.79 38.41 21.30
C LEU A 13 -9.00 37.15 21.71
N ALA A 14 -9.79 36.13 22.04
CA ALA A 14 -9.38 34.82 22.49
C ALA A 14 -8.74 33.97 21.37
N GLN A 15 -7.74 33.20 21.79
CA GLN A 15 -7.53 31.77 21.54
C GLN A 15 -8.28 31.11 20.37
N VAL A 16 -7.57 30.58 19.35
CA VAL A 16 -7.67 29.17 18.90
C VAL A 16 -6.35 28.75 18.25
N ALA A 17 -5.58 27.87 18.91
CA ALA A 17 -4.49 27.10 18.32
C ALA A 17 -5.02 25.69 17.94
N PRO A 18 -4.70 25.14 16.76
CA PRO A 18 -5.17 23.80 16.39
C PRO A 18 -4.42 22.73 17.17
N ARG A 19 -5.10 22.11 18.16
CA ARG A 19 -4.63 20.92 18.87
C ARG A 19 -4.78 19.69 17.96
N THR A 20 -3.67 19.20 17.42
CA THR A 20 -3.60 17.89 16.75
C THR A 20 -3.60 16.75 17.79
N ARG A 21 -4.79 16.24 18.13
CA ARG A 21 -4.94 14.98 18.87
C ARG A 21 -4.84 13.81 17.90
N SER A 22 -3.74 13.05 17.98
CA SER A 22 -3.67 11.69 17.44
C SER A 22 -4.10 10.69 18.53
N THR A 23 -5.39 10.36 18.53
CA THR A 23 -5.95 9.21 19.25
C THR A 23 -6.25 8.09 18.25
N PRO A 24 -6.03 6.80 18.60
CA PRO A 24 -6.47 5.70 17.75
C PRO A 24 -8.00 5.73 17.69
N SER A 25 -8.52 5.88 16.46
CA SER A 25 -9.95 5.97 16.16
C SER A 25 -10.71 4.82 16.81
N ALA A 26 -11.48 5.17 17.84
CA ALA A 26 -12.51 4.35 18.44
C ALA A 26 -13.81 4.70 17.71
N VAL A 27 -14.38 3.70 17.04
CA VAL A 27 -15.81 3.56 16.67
C VAL A 27 -16.58 4.88 16.57
N ALA A 28 -16.52 5.53 15.42
CA ALA A 28 -17.53 6.48 14.98
C ALA A 28 -18.37 5.81 13.89
N ALA A 29 -19.55 5.31 14.29
CA ALA A 29 -20.64 5.05 13.37
C ALA A 29 -21.27 6.40 13.00
N ASN A 30 -21.13 6.82 11.73
CA ASN A 30 -22.05 7.66 10.94
C ASN A 30 -21.32 8.56 9.92
N SER A 31 -21.10 8.00 8.74
CA SER A 31 -21.15 8.60 7.38
C SER A 31 -20.48 7.59 6.45
N GLY A 32 -21.24 6.93 5.58
CA GLY A 32 -20.90 5.63 4.96
C GLY A 32 -19.70 5.58 4.00
N ALA A 33 -18.87 6.63 3.90
CA ALA A 33 -17.67 6.65 3.07
C ALA A 33 -16.42 6.28 3.90
N PRO A 34 -15.55 5.38 3.41
CA PRO A 34 -14.33 5.02 4.12
C PRO A 34 -13.38 6.21 4.14
N GLU A 35 -12.82 6.49 5.31
CA GLU A 35 -11.79 7.52 5.42
C GLU A 35 -10.59 7.19 4.53
N PRO A 36 -10.04 8.18 3.81
CA PRO A 36 -8.79 8.00 3.07
C PRO A 36 -7.69 7.57 4.04
N GLY A 37 -6.90 6.58 3.63
CA GLY A 37 -5.89 5.96 4.48
C GLY A 37 -4.61 5.65 3.73
N LEU A 38 -3.48 5.81 4.42
CA LEU A 38 -2.17 5.50 3.89
C LEU A 38 -1.41 4.61 4.89
N ARG A 39 -0.80 3.53 4.40
CA ARG A 39 0.03 2.63 5.22
C ARG A 39 1.27 2.24 4.45
N VAL A 40 2.41 2.19 5.13
CA VAL A 40 3.66 1.65 4.61
C VAL A 40 4.19 0.56 5.55
N ALA A 41 4.66 -0.55 5.00
CA ALA A 41 5.16 -1.69 5.76
C ALA A 41 6.09 -2.57 4.91
N VAL A 42 6.79 -3.49 5.56
CA VAL A 42 7.49 -4.59 4.89
C VAL A 42 6.47 -5.68 4.53
N HIS A 43 6.46 -6.13 3.28
CA HIS A 43 5.59 -7.20 2.79
C HIS A 43 6.19 -8.58 3.04
N ASP A 44 7.43 -8.75 2.59
CA ASP A 44 8.24 -9.95 2.71
C ASP A 44 9.71 -9.56 2.90
N ARG A 45 10.63 -10.53 2.86
CA ARG A 45 12.07 -10.30 3.05
C ARG A 45 12.69 -9.34 2.04
N SER A 46 12.04 -9.05 0.92
CA SER A 46 12.58 -8.28 -0.20
C SER A 46 11.76 -7.06 -0.58
N ARG A 47 10.45 -7.09 -0.32
CA ARG A 47 9.51 -6.09 -0.84
C ARG A 47 9.01 -5.16 0.23
N ILE A 48 9.14 -3.87 -0.02
CA ILE A 48 8.38 -2.84 0.70
C ILE A 48 7.01 -2.70 0.05
N GLU A 49 5.97 -2.51 0.85
CA GLU A 49 4.60 -2.30 0.42
C GLU A 49 4.06 -1.01 1.01
N TRP A 50 3.45 -0.19 0.16
CA TRP A 50 2.57 0.88 0.62
C TRP A 50 1.19 0.70 0.04
N VAL A 51 0.21 1.12 0.81
CA VAL A 51 -1.21 0.89 0.54
C VAL A 51 -1.92 2.21 0.70
N ALA A 52 -2.53 2.68 -0.37
CA ALA A 52 -3.46 3.79 -0.34
C ALA A 52 -4.89 3.25 -0.39
N THR A 53 -5.73 3.75 0.49
CA THR A 53 -7.17 3.52 0.50
C THR A 53 -7.82 4.87 0.23
N VAL A 54 -8.68 4.94 -0.79
CA VAL A 54 -9.39 6.18 -1.16
C VAL A 54 -10.88 5.89 -1.28
N PRO A 55 -11.76 6.83 -0.89
CA PRO A 55 -13.20 6.68 -1.06
C PRO A 55 -13.58 6.75 -2.56
N ILE A 56 -14.54 5.92 -2.96
CA ILE A 56 -15.16 6.01 -4.30
C ILE A 56 -15.90 7.34 -4.40
N ALA A 57 -15.84 7.97 -5.58
CA ALA A 57 -16.49 9.25 -5.80
C ALA A 57 -18.02 9.08 -5.77
N PRO A 58 -18.77 10.13 -5.36
CA PRO A 58 -20.22 10.17 -5.55
C PRO A 58 -20.60 9.97 -7.03
N VAL A 59 -21.79 9.43 -7.28
CA VAL A 59 -22.27 9.22 -8.64
C VAL A 59 -22.35 10.55 -9.40
N GLY A 60 -21.72 10.62 -10.57
CA GLY A 60 -21.64 11.84 -11.38
C GLY A 60 -20.47 12.76 -11.03
N GLU A 61 -19.66 12.41 -10.03
CA GLU A 61 -18.42 13.10 -9.69
C GLU A 61 -17.19 12.25 -10.04
N ASP A 62 -16.06 12.95 -10.25
CA ASP A 62 -14.75 12.33 -10.34
C ASP A 62 -13.86 12.76 -9.16
N HIS A 63 -12.96 11.87 -8.75
CA HIS A 63 -11.93 12.19 -7.77
C HIS A 63 -10.56 11.92 -8.38
N THR A 64 -9.62 12.81 -8.08
CA THR A 64 -8.20 12.63 -8.45
C THR A 64 -7.33 12.62 -7.20
N TRP A 65 -6.45 11.63 -7.10
CA TRP A 65 -5.54 11.41 -6.00
C TRP A 65 -4.09 11.29 -6.49
N ASP A 66 -3.17 11.96 -5.80
CA ASP A 66 -1.74 11.79 -5.99
C ASP A 66 -1.17 10.91 -4.87
N ILE A 67 -0.55 9.80 -5.24
CA ILE A 67 0.12 8.85 -4.35
C ILE A 67 1.61 8.88 -4.68
N THR A 68 2.46 9.16 -3.70
CA THR A 68 3.91 9.26 -3.92
C THR A 68 4.66 8.40 -2.90
N PHE A 69 5.67 7.67 -3.36
CA PHE A 69 6.62 6.94 -2.54
C PHE A 69 8.04 7.38 -2.92
N ASP A 70 8.81 7.76 -1.93
CA ASP A 70 10.21 8.15 -2.07
C ASP A 70 11.08 7.27 -1.18
N ILE A 71 12.20 6.79 -1.73
CA ILE A 71 13.24 6.12 -0.97
C ILE A 71 14.62 6.65 -1.37
N THR A 72 15.46 6.89 -0.36
CA THR A 72 16.85 7.30 -0.55
C THR A 72 17.79 6.15 -0.23
N VAL A 73 18.67 5.81 -1.17
CA VAL A 73 19.60 4.69 -1.06
C VAL A 73 21.04 5.18 -1.29
N PRO A 74 21.99 4.92 -0.38
CA PRO A 74 23.40 5.25 -0.61
C PRO A 74 23.99 4.57 -1.85
N ASP A 75 24.84 5.27 -2.60
CA ASP A 75 25.51 4.76 -3.82
C ASP A 75 26.26 3.45 -3.57
N ALA A 76 26.88 3.30 -2.39
CA ALA A 76 27.64 2.11 -2.01
C ALA A 76 26.84 0.79 -1.99
N ILE A 77 25.51 0.87 -1.81
CA ILE A 77 24.64 -0.31 -1.78
C ILE A 77 23.64 -0.34 -2.95
N TRP A 78 23.68 0.66 -3.83
CA TRP A 78 22.85 0.68 -5.01
C TRP A 78 23.42 -0.27 -6.07
N LEU A 79 22.58 -1.18 -6.54
CA LEU A 79 22.87 -2.00 -7.71
C LEU A 79 22.03 -1.48 -8.88
N ALA A 80 22.66 -1.21 -10.02
CA ALA A 80 21.94 -0.76 -11.20
C ALA A 80 20.90 -1.82 -11.64
N HIS A 81 19.65 -1.42 -11.75
CA HIS A 81 18.53 -2.24 -12.22
C HIS A 81 17.46 -1.34 -12.82
N HIS A 82 16.56 -1.91 -13.62
CA HIS A 82 15.45 -1.18 -14.21
C HIS A 82 14.28 -1.12 -13.20
N PRO A 83 13.87 0.07 -12.70
CA PRO A 83 12.90 0.15 -11.60
C PRO A 83 11.53 -0.47 -11.89
N TRP A 84 11.09 -0.46 -13.15
CA TRP A 84 9.79 -1.01 -13.53
C TRP A 84 9.70 -2.53 -13.35
N ASP A 85 10.82 -3.23 -13.45
CA ASP A 85 10.87 -4.70 -13.35
C ASP A 85 10.64 -5.16 -11.89
N HIS A 86 10.88 -4.25 -10.95
CA HIS A 86 10.75 -4.47 -9.51
C HIS A 86 9.49 -3.81 -8.92
N PHE A 87 8.74 -3.05 -9.73
CA PHE A 87 7.54 -2.34 -9.29
C PHE A 87 6.26 -3.07 -9.70
N THR A 88 5.40 -3.32 -8.73
CA THR A 88 4.07 -3.89 -8.98
C THR A 88 3.00 -3.08 -8.26
N VAL A 89 1.87 -2.88 -8.94
CA VAL A 89 0.66 -2.28 -8.35
C VAL A 89 -0.49 -3.24 -8.54
N ARG A 90 -1.38 -3.31 -7.55
CA ARG A 90 -2.65 -4.02 -7.63
C ARG A 90 -3.75 -3.17 -7.03
N SER A 91 -4.80 -2.95 -7.80
CA SER A 91 -5.97 -2.21 -7.38
C SER A 91 -7.14 -3.14 -7.15
N ARG A 92 -7.91 -2.88 -6.09
CA ARG A 92 -9.11 -3.64 -5.76
C ARG A 92 -10.09 -2.80 -4.99
N LEU A 93 -11.36 -3.14 -5.11
CA LEU A 93 -12.43 -2.56 -4.32
C LEU A 93 -12.29 -3.00 -2.85
N MET A 94 -12.75 -2.16 -1.93
CA MET A 94 -12.84 -2.52 -0.52
C MET A 94 -13.92 -3.57 -0.30
N SER A 95 -13.76 -4.37 0.76
CA SER A 95 -14.82 -5.28 1.19
C SER A 95 -16.10 -4.49 1.47
N PRO A 96 -17.27 -4.96 1.01
CA PRO A 96 -18.51 -4.25 1.21
C PRO A 96 -18.85 -4.19 2.70
N VAL A 97 -19.55 -3.13 3.10
CA VAL A 97 -20.16 -3.03 4.42
C VAL A 97 -21.54 -3.69 4.33
N LEU A 98 -21.86 -4.61 5.25
CA LEU A 98 -23.17 -5.24 5.28
C LEU A 98 -24.24 -4.16 5.52
N MET A 99 -25.00 -3.83 4.47
CA MET A 99 -26.17 -2.98 4.59
C MET A 99 -27.35 -3.84 5.06
N PRO A 100 -28.00 -3.51 6.19
CA PRO A 100 -29.18 -4.24 6.64
C PRO A 100 -30.32 -4.08 5.63
N GLY A 101 -30.96 -5.19 5.26
CA GLY A 101 -32.24 -5.18 4.53
C GLY A 101 -32.20 -5.67 3.07
N ASN A 102 -31.03 -5.92 2.46
CA ASN A 102 -30.99 -6.38 1.07
C ASN A 102 -31.12 -7.92 0.97
N ARG A 103 -32.30 -8.43 1.32
CA ARG A 103 -32.71 -9.84 1.14
C ARG A 103 -33.36 -10.00 -0.24
N GLN A 104 -32.56 -10.20 -1.28
CA GLN A 104 -33.09 -10.64 -2.56
C GLN A 104 -33.07 -12.17 -2.64
N VAL A 105 -34.18 -12.77 -3.03
CA VAL A 105 -34.27 -14.20 -3.35
C VAL A 105 -33.66 -14.40 -4.75
N GLY A 106 -32.79 -15.41 -4.92
CA GLY A 106 -32.04 -15.62 -6.16
C GLY A 106 -30.71 -14.87 -6.24
N LEU A 107 -29.96 -14.82 -5.13
CA LEU A 107 -28.68 -14.11 -5.06
C LEU A 107 -27.68 -14.69 -6.08
N PRO A 108 -27.12 -13.88 -7.00
CA PRO A 108 -26.02 -14.32 -7.84
C PRO A 108 -24.81 -14.71 -6.95
N VAL A 109 -24.02 -15.70 -7.40
CA VAL A 109 -22.82 -16.22 -6.71
C VAL A 109 -21.90 -15.10 -6.21
N GLU A 110 -21.77 -14.01 -6.95
CA GLU A 110 -20.96 -12.85 -6.56
C GLU A 110 -21.48 -12.10 -5.33
N GLN A 111 -22.80 -12.04 -5.15
CA GLN A 111 -23.37 -11.44 -3.95
C GLN A 111 -23.07 -12.28 -2.71
N LEU A 112 -23.12 -13.61 -2.81
CA LEU A 112 -22.69 -14.50 -1.74
C LEU A 112 -21.21 -14.29 -1.39
N ARG A 113 -20.32 -14.22 -2.39
CA ARG A 113 -18.90 -13.94 -2.19
C ARG A 113 -18.68 -12.62 -1.44
N ARG A 114 -19.46 -11.60 -1.78
CA ARG A 114 -19.46 -10.29 -1.10
C ARG A 114 -19.91 -10.39 0.35
N LEU A 115 -20.99 -11.13 0.65
CA LEU A 115 -21.44 -11.37 2.02
C LEU A 115 -20.36 -12.08 2.85
N ALA A 116 -19.73 -13.12 2.29
CA ALA A 116 -18.63 -13.83 2.95
C ALA A 116 -17.41 -12.92 3.19
N LEU A 117 -17.08 -12.04 2.23
CA LEU A 117 -16.03 -11.04 2.36
C LEU A 117 -16.34 -9.99 3.42
N ALA A 118 -17.59 -9.56 3.56
CA ALA A 118 -18.00 -8.60 4.57
C ALA A 118 -17.87 -9.20 5.97
N ALA A 119 -18.37 -10.43 6.18
CA ALA A 119 -18.19 -11.16 7.43
C ALA A 119 -16.70 -11.38 7.78
N ALA A 120 -15.89 -11.74 6.78
CA ALA A 120 -14.44 -11.86 6.93
C ALA A 120 -13.77 -10.52 7.29
N HIS A 121 -14.26 -9.40 6.74
CA HIS A 121 -13.76 -8.07 7.05
C HIS A 121 -14.09 -7.67 8.49
N GLU A 122 -15.32 -7.91 8.96
CA GLU A 122 -15.71 -7.67 10.36
C GLU A 122 -14.84 -8.47 11.33
N LEU A 123 -14.62 -9.77 11.07
CA LEU A 123 -13.72 -10.61 11.84
C LEU A 123 -12.28 -10.09 11.84
N LYS A 124 -11.81 -9.58 10.70
CA LYS A 124 -10.48 -8.98 10.58
C LYS A 124 -10.35 -7.72 11.42
N LEU A 125 -11.34 -6.82 11.36
CA LEU A 125 -11.37 -5.60 12.19
C LEU A 125 -11.37 -5.96 13.68
N ALA A 126 -12.23 -6.91 14.10
CA ALA A 126 -12.24 -7.40 15.47
C ALA A 126 -10.87 -7.98 15.89
N THR A 127 -10.23 -8.76 15.01
CA THR A 127 -8.89 -9.31 15.26
C THR A 127 -7.83 -8.21 15.45
N GLU A 128 -7.88 -7.15 14.65
CA GLU A 128 -6.97 -6.00 14.75
C GLU A 128 -7.21 -5.23 16.05
N THR A 129 -8.47 -4.95 16.41
CA THR A 129 -8.85 -4.28 17.66
C THR A 129 -8.41 -5.08 18.89
N ILE A 130 -8.73 -6.37 18.94
CA ILE A 130 -8.34 -7.27 20.04
C ILE A 130 -6.82 -7.35 20.14
N GLY A 131 -6.13 -7.54 18.99
CA GLY A 131 -4.68 -7.58 18.94
C GLY A 131 -4.01 -6.29 19.41
N ALA A 132 -4.58 -5.13 19.08
CA ALA A 132 -4.08 -3.84 19.54
C ALA A 132 -4.23 -3.68 21.05
N LYS A 133 -5.39 -4.07 21.62
CA LYS A 133 -5.61 -4.08 23.08
C LYS A 133 -4.60 -4.99 23.79
N LEU A 134 -4.43 -6.23 23.33
CA LEU A 134 -3.46 -7.17 23.90
C LEU A 134 -2.02 -6.65 23.81
N LEU A 135 -1.65 -6.01 22.69
CA LEU A 135 -0.33 -5.42 22.54
C LEU A 135 -0.13 -4.20 23.47
N ALA A 136 -1.16 -3.40 23.71
CA ALA A 136 -1.12 -2.29 24.65
C ALA A 136 -0.92 -2.78 26.09
N ILE A 137 -1.62 -3.85 26.49
CA ILE A 137 -1.41 -4.52 27.79
C ILE A 137 0.04 -5.00 27.89
N ARG A 138 0.54 -5.68 26.85
CA ARG A 138 1.93 -6.15 26.78
C ARG A 138 2.96 -5.03 26.90
N LYS A 139 2.70 -3.86 26.33
CA LYS A 139 3.62 -2.71 26.41
C LYS A 139 3.67 -2.10 27.81
N ARG A 140 2.59 -2.22 28.59
CA ARG A 140 2.52 -1.71 29.97
C ARG A 140 3.18 -2.65 30.99
N ASP A 141 3.64 -3.83 30.54
CA ASP A 141 4.29 -4.85 31.35
C ASP A 141 3.50 -5.21 32.62
N ARG A 142 2.16 -5.27 32.50
CA ARG A 142 1.25 -5.58 33.60
C ARG A 142 0.44 -6.84 33.33
N LEU A 143 -0.02 -7.47 34.41
CA LEU A 143 -1.02 -8.54 34.34
C LEU A 143 -2.32 -8.02 33.71
N VAL A 144 -3.04 -8.92 33.04
CA VAL A 144 -4.37 -8.62 32.49
C VAL A 144 -5.33 -8.42 33.66
N GLY A 145 -5.76 -7.19 33.91
CA GLY A 145 -6.72 -6.89 34.97
C GLY A 145 -8.12 -7.41 34.63
N ASP A 146 -8.98 -7.57 35.63
CA ASP A 146 -10.30 -8.20 35.44
C ASP A 146 -11.17 -7.47 34.42
N ARG A 147 -11.22 -6.13 34.49
CA ARG A 147 -11.92 -5.31 33.50
C ARG A 147 -11.37 -5.50 32.08
N GLU A 148 -10.05 -5.60 31.92
CA GLU A 148 -9.44 -5.80 30.61
C GLU A 148 -9.77 -7.19 30.07
N ALA A 149 -9.78 -8.20 30.94
CA ALA A 149 -10.21 -9.54 30.60
C ALA A 149 -11.68 -9.56 30.18
N ASP A 150 -12.58 -8.94 30.92
CA ASP A 150 -14.02 -8.85 30.59
C ASP A 150 -14.24 -8.19 29.23
N GLU A 151 -13.55 -7.08 28.96
CA GLU A 151 -13.61 -6.39 27.67
C GLU A 151 -13.08 -7.27 26.52
N LEU A 152 -12.02 -8.04 26.74
CA LEU A 152 -11.43 -8.94 25.76
C LEU A 152 -12.35 -10.14 25.49
N VAL A 153 -12.87 -10.78 26.54
CA VAL A 153 -13.83 -11.88 26.46
C VAL A 153 -15.06 -11.43 25.69
N ALA A 154 -15.67 -10.32 26.09
CA ALA A 154 -16.85 -9.78 25.41
C ALA A 154 -16.56 -9.44 23.94
N ALA A 155 -15.36 -8.94 23.61
CA ALA A 155 -14.97 -8.69 22.22
C ALA A 155 -14.82 -9.98 21.40
N ILE A 156 -14.20 -11.02 21.97
CA ILE A 156 -14.04 -12.33 21.33
C ILE A 156 -15.41 -13.00 21.11
N GLU A 157 -16.29 -12.94 22.10
CA GLU A 157 -17.64 -13.49 22.02
C GLU A 157 -18.49 -12.76 20.99
N ARG A 158 -18.46 -11.41 20.96
CA ARG A 158 -19.14 -10.63 19.92
C ARG A 158 -18.65 -10.98 18.52
N ALA A 159 -17.34 -11.11 18.33
CA ALA A 159 -16.76 -11.49 17.04
C ALA A 159 -17.19 -12.91 16.62
N THR A 160 -17.17 -13.84 17.57
CA THR A 160 -17.61 -15.23 17.33
C THR A 160 -19.10 -15.29 17.00
N ALA A 161 -19.94 -14.59 17.75
CA ALA A 161 -21.38 -14.52 17.50
C ALA A 161 -21.68 -13.86 16.14
N GLY A 162 -20.90 -12.86 15.74
CA GLY A 162 -20.97 -12.26 14.39
C GLY A 162 -20.68 -13.28 13.29
N ALA A 163 -19.63 -14.09 13.45
CA ALA A 163 -19.31 -15.16 12.50
C ALA A 163 -20.42 -16.21 12.40
N VAL A 164 -21.00 -16.62 13.54
CA VAL A 164 -22.12 -17.56 13.59
C VAL A 164 -23.34 -16.99 12.88
N ARG A 165 -23.74 -15.75 13.20
CA ARG A 165 -24.85 -15.07 12.50
C ARG A 165 -24.62 -14.96 10.99
N ALA A 166 -23.39 -14.65 10.57
CA ALA A 166 -23.06 -14.60 9.14
C ALA A 166 -23.25 -15.97 8.46
N ARG A 167 -22.84 -17.06 9.10
CA ARG A 167 -23.08 -18.43 8.60
C ARG A 167 -24.55 -18.79 8.60
N ASP A 168 -25.30 -18.43 9.64
CA ASP A 168 -26.73 -18.71 9.72
C ASP A 168 -27.49 -17.99 8.59
N ASN A 169 -27.12 -16.74 8.30
CA ASN A 169 -27.65 -16.00 7.17
C ASN A 169 -27.32 -16.67 5.83
N LEU A 170 -26.10 -17.21 5.66
CA LEU A 170 -25.74 -17.99 4.48
C LEU A 170 -26.53 -19.30 4.40
N ASN A 171 -26.74 -19.98 5.53
CA ASN A 171 -27.49 -21.24 5.59
C ASN A 171 -28.97 -21.07 5.24
N GLN A 172 -29.57 -19.91 5.56
CA GLN A 172 -30.94 -19.58 5.13
C GLN A 172 -31.11 -19.58 3.60
N LEU A 173 -30.02 -19.36 2.85
CA LEU A 173 -30.04 -19.37 1.38
C LEU A 173 -30.02 -20.79 0.81
N ARG A 174 -29.65 -21.81 1.59
CA ARG A 174 -29.48 -23.19 1.11
C ARG A 174 -30.78 -23.80 0.59
N SER A 175 -31.93 -23.46 1.18
CA SER A 175 -33.23 -24.03 0.80
C SER A 175 -33.70 -23.62 -0.60
N HIS A 176 -33.09 -22.58 -1.18
CA HIS A 176 -33.44 -22.04 -2.50
C HIS A 176 -32.25 -22.10 -3.47
N ALA A 177 -31.19 -22.84 -3.12
CA ALA A 177 -29.93 -22.84 -3.85
C ALA A 177 -29.84 -23.99 -4.86
N ASP A 178 -29.36 -23.69 -6.06
CA ASP A 178 -28.95 -24.68 -7.04
C ASP A 178 -27.58 -25.31 -6.67
N GLU A 179 -27.17 -26.37 -7.38
CA GLU A 179 -25.91 -27.09 -7.06
C GLU A 179 -24.66 -26.19 -7.10
N PRO A 180 -24.46 -25.28 -8.07
CA PRO A 180 -23.36 -24.32 -8.05
C PRO A 180 -23.38 -23.40 -6.82
N LEU A 181 -24.54 -22.87 -6.45
CA LEU A 181 -24.66 -22.00 -5.27
C LEU A 181 -24.45 -22.76 -3.96
N LEU A 182 -24.91 -24.02 -3.88
CA LEU A 182 -24.65 -24.89 -2.72
C LEU A 182 -23.15 -25.15 -2.52
N ARG A 183 -22.39 -25.37 -3.61
CA ARG A 183 -20.93 -25.49 -3.55
C ARG A 183 -20.28 -24.20 -3.04
N GLU A 184 -20.70 -23.05 -3.56
CA GLU A 184 -20.16 -21.75 -3.13
C GLU A 184 -20.50 -21.45 -1.66
N LEU A 185 -21.71 -21.78 -1.19
CA LEU A 185 -22.10 -21.67 0.22
C LEU A 185 -21.19 -22.47 1.14
N GLY A 186 -20.82 -23.70 0.73
CA GLY A 186 -19.85 -24.52 1.46
C GLY A 186 -18.46 -23.86 1.55
N LEU A 187 -17.97 -23.27 0.46
CA LEU A 187 -16.71 -22.53 0.45
C LEU A 187 -16.76 -21.28 1.33
N ALA A 188 -17.90 -20.57 1.34
CA ALA A 188 -18.07 -19.35 2.13
C ALA A 188 -18.08 -19.64 3.63
N ASP A 189 -18.76 -20.71 4.06
CA ASP A 189 -18.71 -21.16 5.46
C ASP A 189 -17.28 -21.56 5.87
N GLU A 190 -16.59 -22.36 5.04
CA GLU A 190 -15.18 -22.73 5.27
C GLU A 190 -14.26 -21.50 5.35
N PHE A 191 -14.51 -20.48 4.52
CA PHE A 191 -13.75 -19.23 4.53
C PHE A 191 -13.97 -18.42 5.81
N ILE A 192 -15.22 -18.24 6.25
CA ILE A 192 -15.55 -17.57 7.53
C ILE A 192 -14.94 -18.34 8.70
N SER A 193 -15.01 -19.67 8.66
CA SER A 193 -14.32 -20.59 9.59
C SER A 193 -12.83 -20.34 9.68
N ASN A 194 -12.14 -20.23 8.55
CA ASN A 194 -10.73 -19.90 8.55
C ASN A 194 -10.44 -18.51 9.16
N GLN A 195 -11.29 -17.51 8.93
CA GLN A 195 -11.09 -16.17 9.53
C GLN A 195 -11.23 -16.20 11.06
N LEU A 196 -12.17 -16.98 11.60
CA LEU A 196 -12.31 -17.13 13.05
C LEU A 196 -11.08 -17.83 13.66
N LEU A 197 -10.54 -18.85 13.00
CA LEU A 197 -9.30 -19.51 13.42
C LEU A 197 -8.09 -18.57 13.37
N MET A 198 -8.05 -17.62 12.43
CA MET A 198 -7.02 -16.58 12.38
C MET A 198 -7.12 -15.60 13.57
N LEU A 199 -8.33 -15.23 13.99
CA LEU A 199 -8.56 -14.45 15.21
C LEU A 199 -7.99 -15.19 16.43
N VAL A 200 -8.39 -16.46 16.61
CA VAL A 200 -7.91 -17.32 17.70
C VAL A 200 -6.38 -17.39 17.71
N THR A 201 -5.77 -17.68 16.54
CA THR A 201 -4.32 -17.75 16.38
C THR A 201 -3.63 -16.45 16.79
N LYS A 202 -4.20 -15.29 16.39
CA LYS A 202 -3.64 -13.98 16.74
C LYS A 202 -3.69 -13.74 18.25
N VAL A 203 -4.80 -14.09 18.90
CA VAL A 203 -4.97 -13.95 20.36
C VAL A 203 -3.97 -14.83 21.09
N VAL A 204 -3.93 -16.14 20.79
CA VAL A 204 -3.00 -17.10 21.41
C VAL A 204 -1.55 -16.67 21.25
N ARG A 205 -1.13 -16.28 20.04
CA ARG A 205 0.24 -15.82 19.78
C ARG A 205 0.61 -14.56 20.56
N THR A 206 -0.36 -13.70 20.85
CA THR A 206 -0.10 -12.45 21.58
C THR A 206 -0.10 -12.69 23.09
N LEU A 207 -0.95 -13.61 23.58
CA LEU A 207 -1.00 -14.03 24.99
C LEU A 207 0.19 -14.90 25.42
N GLY A 208 0.70 -15.78 24.56
CA GLY A 208 1.81 -16.70 24.92
C GLY A 208 3.05 -16.00 25.51
N PRO A 209 3.58 -14.94 24.86
CA PRO A 209 4.72 -14.17 25.40
C PRO A 209 4.41 -13.38 26.69
N LEU A 210 3.14 -13.07 26.99
CA LEU A 210 2.76 -12.46 28.27
C LEU A 210 2.97 -13.46 29.42
N ARG A 211 2.76 -14.75 29.17
CA ARG A 211 3.01 -15.84 30.14
C ARG A 211 4.49 -16.13 30.38
N ALA A 212 5.32 -16.06 29.34
CA ALA A 212 6.75 -16.41 29.45
C ALA A 212 7.61 -15.32 30.13
N ARG A 213 7.09 -14.08 30.29
CA ARG A 213 7.86 -12.91 30.73
C ARG A 213 7.87 -12.64 32.23
N THR A 214 7.05 -13.33 33.03
CA THR A 214 7.05 -13.19 34.49
C THR A 214 8.25 -13.82 35.19
N GLY A 215 9.23 -14.39 34.46
CA GLY A 215 10.53 -14.80 35.00
C GLY A 215 10.48 -15.93 36.03
N ARG A 216 9.31 -16.54 36.25
CA ARG A 216 9.08 -17.67 37.13
C ARG A 216 8.37 -18.76 36.35
N ILE A 217 8.91 -19.97 36.45
CA ILE A 217 8.37 -21.18 35.87
C ILE A 217 7.12 -21.55 36.69
N ASP A 218 6.02 -20.83 36.49
CA ASP A 218 4.73 -21.27 37.00
C ASP A 218 3.59 -20.82 36.08
N PRO A 219 2.91 -21.75 35.39
CA PRO A 219 1.75 -21.49 34.54
C PRO A 219 0.58 -20.78 35.24
N ALA A 220 0.56 -20.71 36.57
CA ALA A 220 -0.51 -20.13 37.39
C ALA A 220 -0.50 -18.58 37.48
N LEU A 221 0.47 -17.89 36.87
CA LEU A 221 0.78 -16.47 37.15
C LEU A 221 0.49 -15.47 36.01
N ALA A 222 -0.31 -15.84 35.00
CA ALA A 222 -0.80 -14.89 33.99
C ALA A 222 -1.86 -13.90 34.55
N GLY A 223 -2.30 -14.14 35.78
CA GLY A 223 -3.44 -13.51 36.43
C GLY A 223 -4.75 -14.19 36.00
N PRO A 224 -5.77 -14.22 36.88
CA PRO A 224 -7.06 -14.86 36.59
C PRO A 224 -7.73 -14.29 35.34
N GLY A 225 -7.50 -13.01 35.01
CA GLY A 225 -7.99 -12.39 33.78
C GLY A 225 -7.47 -13.05 32.49
N ALA A 226 -6.18 -13.40 32.43
CA ALA A 226 -5.61 -14.04 31.25
C ALA A 226 -6.11 -15.49 31.08
N ASP A 227 -6.32 -16.20 32.19
CA ASP A 227 -6.87 -17.56 32.17
C ASP A 227 -8.33 -17.56 31.73
N ARG A 228 -9.13 -16.54 32.10
CA ARG A 228 -10.48 -16.35 31.58
C ARG A 228 -10.49 -16.14 30.07
N VAL A 229 -9.63 -15.26 29.55
CA VAL A 229 -9.50 -15.06 28.09
C VAL A 229 -9.07 -16.36 27.40
N GLN A 230 -8.14 -17.12 27.99
CA GLN A 230 -7.70 -18.41 27.46
C GLN A 230 -8.83 -19.45 27.45
N ALA A 231 -9.63 -19.52 28.53
CA ALA A 231 -10.78 -20.42 28.62
C ALA A 231 -11.83 -20.09 27.55
N THR A 232 -12.12 -18.80 27.33
CA THR A 232 -13.00 -18.36 26.23
C THR A 232 -12.45 -18.78 24.88
N ILE A 233 -11.15 -18.63 24.63
CA ILE A 233 -10.51 -19.06 23.39
C ILE A 233 -10.59 -20.58 23.21
N HIS A 234 -10.37 -21.36 24.28
CA HIS A 234 -10.54 -22.82 24.25
C HIS A 234 -11.98 -23.21 23.90
N ALA A 235 -12.98 -22.55 24.50
CA ALA A 235 -14.38 -22.79 24.21
C ALA A 235 -14.74 -22.44 22.75
N VAL A 236 -14.25 -21.32 22.23
CA VAL A 236 -14.42 -20.92 20.82
C VAL A 236 -13.78 -21.95 19.88
N MET A 237 -12.53 -22.36 20.16
CA MET A 237 -11.81 -23.36 19.36
C MET A 237 -12.54 -24.71 19.37
N GLY A 238 -13.03 -25.16 20.52
CA GLY A 238 -13.79 -26.41 20.66
C GLY A 238 -15.07 -26.39 19.82
N ARG A 239 -15.85 -25.30 19.89
CA ARG A 239 -17.04 -25.11 19.04
C ARG A 239 -16.70 -25.10 17.55
N GLU A 240 -15.60 -24.46 17.17
CA GLU A 240 -15.21 -24.34 15.78
C GLU A 240 -14.71 -25.67 15.20
N ILE A 241 -13.93 -26.44 15.97
CA ILE A 241 -13.54 -27.80 15.58
C ILE A 241 -14.78 -28.69 15.39
N ALA A 242 -15.74 -28.63 16.31
CA ALA A 242 -16.99 -29.39 16.20
C ALA A 242 -17.80 -28.98 14.96
N HIS A 243 -17.88 -27.67 14.66
CA HIS A 243 -18.52 -27.16 13.45
C HIS A 243 -17.87 -27.70 12.18
N ARG A 244 -16.54 -27.62 12.08
CA ARG A 244 -15.79 -28.11 10.93
C ARG A 244 -15.98 -29.61 10.72
N LYS A 245 -15.98 -30.40 11.80
CA LYS A 245 -16.26 -31.85 11.73
C LYS A 245 -17.66 -32.14 11.19
N ARG A 246 -18.70 -31.45 11.69
CA ARG A 246 -20.09 -31.63 11.22
C ARG A 246 -20.27 -31.31 9.74
N HIS A 247 -19.48 -30.38 9.20
CA HIS A 247 -19.56 -29.94 7.80
C HIS A 247 -18.46 -30.55 6.91
N ALA A 248 -17.78 -31.60 7.37
CA ALA A 248 -16.69 -32.27 6.65
C ALA A 248 -15.59 -31.32 6.14
N MET A 249 -15.32 -30.23 6.88
CA MET A 249 -14.28 -29.26 6.54
C MET A 249 -12.91 -29.74 7.02
N ARG A 250 -11.87 -29.44 6.24
CA ARG A 250 -10.49 -29.79 6.61
C ARG A 250 -10.09 -29.13 7.92
N PHE A 251 -9.42 -29.83 8.82
CA PHE A 251 -8.78 -29.25 10.01
C PHE A 251 -7.36 -29.78 10.13
N ALA A 252 -6.47 -29.03 10.76
CA ALA A 252 -5.07 -29.43 10.91
C ALA A 252 -4.91 -30.35 12.13
N ASP A 253 -4.40 -31.56 11.92
CA ASP A 253 -3.89 -32.42 13.00
C ASP A 253 -2.44 -32.02 13.29
N PRO A 254 -2.10 -31.52 14.50
CA PRO A 254 -0.74 -31.12 14.83
C PRO A 254 0.27 -32.26 14.77
N ARG A 255 -0.18 -33.52 14.81
CA ARG A 255 0.70 -34.71 14.72
C ARG A 255 1.11 -35.02 13.30
N LYS A 256 0.46 -34.41 12.30
CA LYS A 256 0.69 -34.66 10.87
C LYS A 256 1.07 -33.35 10.18
N PRO A 257 2.38 -33.10 9.95
CA PRO A 257 2.83 -31.87 9.30
C PRO A 257 2.14 -31.58 7.96
N ALA A 258 1.89 -32.62 7.15
CA ALA A 258 1.18 -32.51 5.89
C ALA A 258 -0.27 -31.97 6.03
N ASP A 259 -0.95 -32.25 7.14
CA ASP A 259 -2.30 -31.73 7.39
C ASP A 259 -2.27 -30.25 7.75
N VAL A 260 -1.24 -29.81 8.46
CA VAL A 260 -1.00 -28.39 8.77
C VAL A 260 -0.71 -27.62 7.48
N GLU A 261 0.18 -28.13 6.63
CA GLU A 261 0.51 -27.53 5.33
C GLU A 261 -0.71 -27.46 4.41
N GLY A 262 -1.45 -28.56 4.28
CA GLY A 262 -2.67 -28.62 3.47
C GLY A 262 -3.76 -27.67 3.98
N PHE A 263 -3.89 -27.50 5.29
CA PHE A 263 -4.79 -26.49 5.87
C PHE A 263 -4.38 -25.06 5.50
N VAL A 264 -3.09 -24.72 5.60
CA VAL A 264 -2.56 -23.40 5.22
C VAL A 264 -2.77 -23.14 3.72
N GLN A 265 -2.49 -24.13 2.88
CA GLN A 265 -2.68 -24.03 1.43
C GLN A 265 -4.15 -23.81 1.09
N ARG A 266 -5.07 -24.58 1.69
CA ARG A 266 -6.52 -24.43 1.50
C ARG A 266 -7.01 -23.04 1.92
N GLY A 267 -6.54 -22.54 3.06
CA GLY A 267 -6.83 -21.18 3.52
C GLY A 267 -6.38 -20.10 2.53
N ALA A 268 -5.20 -20.26 1.92
CA ALA A 268 -4.69 -19.34 0.91
C ALA A 268 -5.55 -19.36 -0.37
N LEU A 269 -5.98 -20.55 -0.81
CA LEU A 269 -6.86 -20.72 -1.98
C LEU A 269 -8.23 -20.08 -1.74
N LEU A 270 -8.87 -20.33 -0.59
CA LEU A 270 -10.15 -19.72 -0.24
C LEU A 270 -10.04 -18.20 -0.21
N LYS A 271 -8.98 -17.66 0.41
CA LYS A 271 -8.75 -16.22 0.42
C LYS A 271 -8.61 -15.65 -1.00
N LYS A 272 -7.88 -16.34 -1.89
CA LYS A 272 -7.74 -15.92 -3.30
C LYS A 272 -9.10 -15.95 -4.02
N HIS A 273 -9.85 -17.03 -3.85
CA HIS A 273 -11.17 -17.26 -4.45
C HIS A 273 -12.17 -16.15 -4.09
N PHE A 274 -12.30 -15.84 -2.79
CA PHE A 274 -13.23 -14.77 -2.37
C PHE A 274 -12.71 -13.38 -2.72
N GLN A 275 -11.41 -13.09 -2.52
CA GLN A 275 -10.87 -11.75 -2.83
C GLN A 275 -10.84 -11.44 -4.33
N GLN A 276 -10.92 -12.47 -5.19
CA GLN A 276 -11.00 -12.29 -6.62
C GLN A 276 -12.18 -11.40 -7.04
N ALA A 277 -13.32 -11.51 -6.36
CA ALA A 277 -14.52 -10.71 -6.61
C ALA A 277 -14.31 -9.20 -6.42
N LEU A 278 -13.24 -8.78 -5.76
CA LEU A 278 -12.93 -7.36 -5.52
C LEU A 278 -11.85 -6.81 -6.45
N PHE A 279 -11.14 -7.66 -7.20
CA PHE A 279 -10.07 -7.17 -8.07
C PHE A 279 -10.65 -6.41 -9.28
N LEU A 280 -9.90 -5.40 -9.70
CA LEU A 280 -10.15 -4.69 -10.95
C LEU A 280 -9.29 -5.31 -12.05
N ASP A 281 -9.80 -5.30 -13.27
CA ASP A 281 -9.01 -5.67 -14.44
C ASP A 281 -8.14 -4.48 -14.83
N ALA A 282 -6.82 -4.70 -14.87
CA ALA A 282 -5.85 -3.65 -15.14
C ALA A 282 -5.25 -3.86 -16.53
N ARG A 283 -5.46 -2.89 -17.43
CA ARG A 283 -4.81 -2.83 -18.75
C ARG A 283 -3.76 -1.74 -18.71
N ALA A 284 -2.50 -2.13 -18.57
CA ALA A 284 -1.37 -1.21 -18.48
C ALA A 284 -0.54 -1.21 -19.76
N TYR A 285 -0.11 -0.03 -20.19
CA TYR A 285 0.80 0.14 -21.32
C TYR A 285 1.86 1.21 -21.03
N MET A 286 3.06 1.02 -21.58
CA MET A 286 4.14 2.00 -21.51
C MET A 286 3.92 3.06 -22.59
N LEU A 287 3.87 4.33 -22.19
CA LEU A 287 3.59 5.44 -23.11
C LEU A 287 4.75 5.66 -24.11
N ASP A 288 5.95 5.29 -23.68
CA ASP A 288 7.21 5.65 -24.28
C ASP A 288 7.36 5.18 -25.74
N GLN A 289 6.88 3.98 -26.08
CA GLN A 289 7.05 3.43 -27.43
C GLN A 289 6.17 4.13 -28.47
N ARG A 290 4.88 4.32 -28.20
CA ARG A 290 3.96 4.98 -29.16
C ARG A 290 4.29 6.47 -29.27
N LEU A 291 4.55 7.11 -28.13
CA LEU A 291 4.82 8.54 -28.11
C LEU A 291 6.15 8.87 -28.79
N ARG A 292 7.21 8.07 -28.62
CA ARG A 292 8.48 8.27 -29.35
C ARG A 292 8.29 8.23 -30.86
N ASN A 293 7.47 7.32 -31.37
CA ASN A 293 7.21 7.21 -32.81
C ASN A 293 6.45 8.44 -33.35
N TRP A 294 5.42 8.91 -32.63
CA TRP A 294 4.70 10.13 -33.00
C TRP A 294 5.56 11.39 -32.88
N ILE A 295 6.35 11.51 -31.81
CA ILE A 295 7.30 12.61 -31.63
C ILE A 295 8.34 12.60 -32.75
N ALA A 296 8.89 11.43 -33.09
CA ALA A 296 9.85 11.29 -34.18
C ALA A 296 9.23 11.67 -35.53
N ALA A 297 7.99 11.27 -35.80
CA ALA A 297 7.27 11.65 -37.02
C ALA A 297 7.00 13.17 -37.07
N ALA A 298 6.52 13.77 -35.98
CA ALA A 298 6.28 15.21 -35.89
C ALA A 298 7.57 16.01 -36.10
N MET A 299 8.68 15.61 -35.46
CA MET A 299 9.96 16.28 -35.63
C MET A 299 10.55 16.07 -37.03
N ALA A 300 10.30 14.92 -37.67
CA ALA A 300 10.66 14.72 -39.06
C ALA A 300 9.87 15.64 -40.00
N MET A 301 8.58 15.90 -39.72
CA MET A 301 7.78 16.88 -40.48
C MET A 301 8.34 18.29 -40.33
N VAL A 302 8.59 18.75 -39.10
CA VAL A 302 9.19 20.09 -38.84
C VAL A 302 10.54 20.24 -39.54
N ALA A 303 11.41 19.22 -39.43
CA ALA A 303 12.71 19.23 -40.09
C ALA A 303 12.58 19.26 -41.63
N SER A 304 11.58 18.59 -42.19
CA SER A 304 11.32 18.59 -43.64
C SER A 304 10.78 19.94 -44.13
N VAL A 305 9.92 20.61 -43.36
CA VAL A 305 9.46 21.98 -43.66
C VAL A 305 10.65 22.94 -43.65
N PHE A 306 11.52 22.86 -42.64
CA PHE A 306 12.73 23.69 -42.58
C PHE A 306 13.66 23.46 -43.77
N TYR A 307 13.88 22.19 -44.14
CA TYR A 307 14.67 21.84 -45.33
C TYR A 307 14.06 22.41 -46.62
N PHE A 308 12.74 22.30 -46.78
CA PHE A 308 12.03 22.79 -47.96
C PHE A 308 12.09 24.32 -48.08
N VAL A 309 11.88 25.04 -46.98
CA VAL A 309 12.03 26.51 -46.93
C VAL A 309 13.48 26.91 -47.27
N GLY A 310 14.46 26.20 -46.71
CA GLY A 310 15.87 26.40 -47.03
C GLY A 310 16.18 26.17 -48.50
N GLN A 311 15.62 25.13 -49.12
CA GLN A 311 15.77 24.87 -50.56
C GLN A 311 15.12 25.96 -51.43
N ILE A 312 13.92 26.43 -51.10
CA ILE A 312 13.27 27.53 -51.83
C ILE A 312 14.13 28.80 -51.77
N TRP A 313 14.60 29.16 -50.58
CA TRP A 313 15.48 30.31 -50.41
C TRP A 313 16.76 30.15 -51.22
N LEU A 314 17.38 28.97 -51.19
CA LEU A 314 18.59 28.67 -51.94
C LEU A 314 18.35 28.76 -53.45
N PHE A 315 17.24 28.21 -53.95
CA PHE A 315 16.88 28.21 -55.36
C PHE A 315 16.61 29.63 -55.89
N ASN A 316 15.89 30.45 -55.11
CA ASN A 316 15.60 31.84 -55.45
C ASN A 316 16.85 32.73 -55.47
N ASN A 317 17.84 32.45 -54.61
CA ASN A 317 19.08 33.22 -54.58
C ASN A 317 20.15 32.68 -55.54
N ALA A 318 20.18 31.36 -55.80
CA ALA A 318 21.11 30.75 -56.74
C ALA A 318 20.76 31.10 -58.20
N THR A 319 19.48 31.21 -58.54
CA THR A 319 19.03 31.67 -59.88
C THR A 319 19.38 33.14 -60.15
N ALA A 320 19.63 33.94 -59.11
CA ALA A 320 20.06 35.34 -59.24
C ALA A 320 21.60 35.51 -59.36
N ALA A 321 22.39 34.47 -59.11
CA ALA A 321 23.85 34.56 -58.99
C ALA A 321 24.58 33.82 -60.13
N SER A 322 25.00 34.55 -61.17
CA SER A 322 25.54 34.05 -62.45
C SER A 322 27.02 33.63 -62.44
N THR A 323 27.63 33.28 -61.30
CA THR A 323 29.08 33.00 -61.21
C THR A 323 29.37 31.66 -60.54
N THR A 324 30.36 30.90 -61.03
CA THR A 324 30.74 29.54 -60.54
C THR A 324 30.99 29.44 -59.03
N PHE A 325 31.36 30.55 -58.37
CA PHE A 325 31.50 30.63 -56.90
C PHE A 325 30.15 30.46 -56.17
N SER A 326 29.03 30.77 -56.82
CA SER A 326 27.67 30.61 -56.30
C SER A 326 27.26 29.14 -56.17
N LEU A 327 27.78 28.25 -57.03
CA LEU A 327 27.48 26.81 -57.01
C LEU A 327 28.13 26.10 -55.82
N LEU A 328 29.41 26.36 -55.55
CA LEU A 328 30.09 25.81 -54.37
C LEU A 328 29.49 26.34 -53.07
N ALA A 329 29.16 27.64 -53.03
CA ALA A 329 28.46 28.25 -51.91
C ALA A 329 27.06 27.63 -51.71
N ALA A 330 26.30 27.41 -52.80
CA ALA A 330 24.99 26.76 -52.76
C ALA A 330 25.08 25.30 -52.28
N CYS A 331 26.08 24.53 -52.73
CA CYS A 331 26.34 23.18 -52.23
C CYS A 331 26.70 23.19 -50.74
N GLY A 332 27.55 24.12 -50.30
CA GLY A 332 27.94 24.26 -48.89
C GLY A 332 26.75 24.62 -47.99
N ILE A 333 25.93 25.59 -48.41
CA ILE A 333 24.71 25.98 -47.69
C ILE A 333 23.68 24.83 -47.73
N GLY A 334 23.54 24.12 -48.84
CA GLY A 334 22.69 22.93 -48.93
C GLY A 334 23.11 21.82 -47.95
N ALA A 335 24.42 21.57 -47.82
CA ALA A 335 24.96 20.64 -46.84
C ALA A 335 24.70 21.11 -45.39
N LEU A 336 24.83 22.42 -45.12
CA LEU A 336 24.50 23.01 -43.81
C LEU A 336 23.00 22.88 -43.47
N VAL A 337 22.12 23.15 -44.43
CA VAL A 337 20.66 23.01 -44.25
C VAL A 337 20.29 21.54 -44.00
N TYR A 338 20.96 20.61 -44.68
CA TYR A 338 20.78 19.17 -44.42
C TYR A 338 21.28 18.76 -43.02
N ALA A 339 22.47 19.20 -42.62
CA ALA A 339 22.99 18.94 -41.27
C ALA A 339 22.10 19.56 -40.17
N ALA A 340 21.57 20.77 -40.42
CA ALA A 340 20.63 21.43 -39.53
C ALA A 340 19.30 20.66 -39.40
N LYS A 341 18.76 20.13 -40.50
CA LYS A 341 17.59 19.24 -40.51
C LYS A 341 17.79 18.06 -39.56
N ASP A 342 18.93 17.37 -39.69
CA ASP A 342 19.21 16.20 -38.85
C ASP A 342 19.36 16.57 -37.38
N ARG A 343 20.03 17.70 -37.06
CA ARG A 343 20.12 18.17 -35.67
C ARG A 343 18.79 18.64 -35.08
N ILE A 344 17.94 19.30 -35.86
CA ILE A 344 16.58 19.66 -35.42
C ILE A 344 15.79 18.39 -35.08
N LYS A 345 15.85 17.37 -35.94
CA LYS A 345 15.16 16.10 -35.73
C LYS A 345 15.62 15.40 -34.45
N GLU A 346 16.92 15.31 -34.21
CA GLU A 346 17.47 14.65 -33.02
C GLU A 346 17.24 15.44 -31.73
N LEU A 347 17.60 16.73 -31.71
CA LEU A 347 17.45 17.58 -30.53
C LEU A 347 15.98 17.77 -30.17
N GLY A 348 15.12 18.00 -31.16
CA GLY A 348 13.69 18.18 -30.93
C GLY A 348 13.01 16.89 -30.46
N ARG A 349 13.43 15.72 -30.97
CA ARG A 349 12.93 14.42 -30.48
C ARG A 349 13.25 14.24 -29.00
N ASP A 350 14.50 14.46 -28.61
CA ASP A 350 14.94 14.22 -27.24
C ASP A 350 14.45 15.31 -26.27
N TRP A 351 14.28 16.55 -26.74
CA TRP A 351 13.68 17.64 -25.98
C TRP A 351 12.18 17.39 -25.74
N LEU A 352 11.43 17.08 -26.79
CA LEU A 352 9.99 16.87 -26.70
C LEU A 352 9.67 15.58 -25.92
N ALA A 353 10.43 14.50 -26.13
CA ALA A 353 10.28 13.27 -25.36
C ALA A 353 10.51 13.53 -23.86
N ARG A 354 11.55 14.28 -23.49
CA ARG A 354 11.80 14.66 -22.09
C ARG A 354 10.67 15.52 -21.52
N ARG A 355 10.16 16.50 -22.29
CA ARG A 355 9.11 17.41 -21.86
C ARG A 355 7.78 16.70 -21.65
N VAL A 356 7.39 15.82 -22.58
CA VAL A 356 6.14 15.06 -22.47
C VAL A 356 6.23 14.01 -21.36
N LYS A 357 7.38 13.32 -21.23
CA LYS A 357 7.60 12.37 -20.12
C LYS A 357 7.47 13.02 -18.75
N HIS A 358 7.99 14.24 -18.57
CA HIS A 358 7.83 14.99 -17.31
C HIS A 358 6.39 15.47 -17.05
N GLY A 359 5.56 15.59 -18.09
CA GLY A 359 4.21 16.13 -17.96
C GLY A 359 3.09 15.10 -17.89
N TYR A 360 3.29 13.88 -18.40
CA TYR A 360 2.19 12.94 -18.67
C TYR A 360 2.19 11.71 -17.76
N ALA A 361 3.01 10.70 -18.07
CA ALA A 361 3.23 9.47 -17.32
C ALA A 361 4.26 8.61 -18.07
N ASP A 362 4.90 7.68 -17.38
CA ASP A 362 5.67 6.61 -18.02
C ASP A 362 4.76 5.43 -18.41
N ARG A 363 3.87 5.06 -17.48
CA ARG A 363 2.89 3.97 -17.63
C ARG A 363 1.49 4.49 -17.37
N VAL A 364 0.53 4.05 -18.17
CA VAL A 364 -0.90 4.34 -17.95
C VAL A 364 -1.62 3.01 -17.78
N ALA A 365 -2.41 2.90 -16.72
CA ALA A 365 -3.22 1.73 -16.41
C ALA A 365 -4.70 2.11 -16.36
N HIS A 366 -5.50 1.49 -17.22
CA HIS A 366 -6.96 1.54 -17.15
C HIS A 366 -7.44 0.43 -16.22
N LEU A 367 -8.26 0.80 -15.24
CA LEU A 367 -8.84 -0.09 -14.26
C LEU A 367 -10.34 -0.19 -14.53
N SER A 368 -10.81 -1.39 -14.87
CA SER A 368 -12.21 -1.64 -15.15
C SER A 368 -12.80 -2.68 -14.21
N LEU A 369 -14.13 -2.66 -14.12
CA LEU A 369 -14.87 -3.67 -13.39
C LEU A 369 -14.83 -5.00 -14.14
N GLN A 370 -14.70 -6.09 -13.41
CA GLN A 370 -14.72 -7.42 -14.01
C GLN A 370 -16.09 -7.74 -14.62
N ALA A 371 -16.10 -8.52 -15.70
CA ALA A 371 -17.32 -8.92 -16.41
C ALA A 371 -18.40 -9.56 -15.51
N ARG A 372 -17.98 -10.24 -14.43
CA ARG A 372 -18.87 -10.84 -13.43
C ARG A 372 -19.56 -9.83 -12.51
N MET A 373 -19.01 -8.62 -12.37
CA MET A 373 -19.61 -7.53 -11.61
C MET A 373 -20.41 -6.61 -12.53
N ASP A 374 -19.87 -6.30 -13.69
CA ASP A 374 -20.48 -5.47 -14.72
C ASP A 374 -20.21 -6.11 -16.09
N PRO A 375 -21.24 -6.65 -16.77
CA PRO A 375 -21.10 -7.24 -18.11
C PRO A 375 -20.50 -6.29 -19.14
N ASN A 376 -20.66 -4.98 -18.96
CA ASN A 376 -20.16 -3.96 -19.87
C ASN A 376 -18.66 -3.66 -19.69
N HIS A 377 -18.02 -4.23 -18.66
CA HIS A 377 -16.61 -4.00 -18.33
C HIS A 377 -16.28 -2.51 -18.20
N SER A 378 -17.17 -1.74 -17.54
CA SER A 378 -17.02 -0.29 -17.48
C SER A 378 -15.66 0.10 -16.90
N ASP A 379 -14.95 0.96 -17.62
CA ASP A 379 -13.75 1.62 -17.13
C ASP A 379 -14.14 2.49 -15.93
N PHE A 380 -13.47 2.27 -14.81
CA PHE A 380 -13.79 2.88 -13.52
C PHE A 380 -12.73 3.87 -13.07
N ALA A 381 -11.46 3.59 -13.37
CA ALA A 381 -10.36 4.44 -12.96
C ALA A 381 -9.20 4.43 -13.98
N LEU A 382 -8.46 5.53 -13.99
CA LEU A 382 -7.26 5.74 -14.77
C LEU A 382 -6.10 6.07 -13.82
N ALA A 383 -5.09 5.20 -13.79
CA ALA A 383 -3.86 5.41 -13.05
C ALA A 383 -2.73 5.83 -14.01
N ARG A 384 -2.14 6.99 -13.74
CA ARG A 384 -0.95 7.51 -14.45
C ARG A 384 0.25 7.39 -13.54
N GLU A 385 1.23 6.62 -13.95
CA GLU A 385 2.36 6.26 -13.10
C GLU A 385 3.68 6.76 -13.68
N THR A 386 4.56 7.20 -12.79
CA THR A 386 5.90 7.71 -13.12
C THR A 386 6.90 7.15 -12.13
N ILE A 387 8.03 6.65 -12.63
CA ILE A 387 9.16 6.25 -11.79
C ILE A 387 10.38 7.06 -12.20
N THR A 388 10.86 7.86 -11.26
CA THR A 388 12.03 8.71 -11.43
C THR A 388 13.15 8.23 -10.53
N LEU A 389 14.28 7.88 -11.13
CA LEU A 389 15.52 7.58 -10.42
C LEU A 389 16.50 8.73 -10.66
N THR A 390 16.95 9.37 -9.58
CA THR A 390 17.92 10.47 -9.66
C THR A 390 19.11 10.19 -8.77
N ARG A 391 20.32 10.39 -9.29
CA ARG A 391 21.56 10.40 -8.51
C ARG A 391 21.81 11.83 -8.04
N LYS A 392 21.97 12.03 -6.73
CA LYS A 392 22.15 13.35 -6.12
C LYS A 392 23.25 13.29 -5.06
N LEU A 393 23.84 14.45 -4.77
CA LEU A 393 24.67 14.65 -3.59
C LEU A 393 23.74 14.97 -2.41
N ALA A 394 23.90 14.25 -1.31
CA ALA A 394 23.20 14.49 -0.06
C ALA A 394 24.23 14.79 1.05
N PRO A 395 23.89 15.64 2.04
CA PRO A 395 24.76 15.86 3.19
C PRO A 395 25.11 14.55 3.90
N ASP A 396 26.32 14.48 4.46
CA ASP A 396 26.72 13.36 5.31
C ASP A 396 25.74 13.23 6.49
N PRO A 397 25.09 12.06 6.67
CA PRO A 397 24.15 11.85 7.76
C PRO A 397 24.78 11.95 9.16
N LEU A 398 26.10 11.77 9.29
CA LEU A 398 26.79 11.85 10.57
C LEU A 398 27.24 13.27 10.91
N ASN A 399 27.60 14.07 9.90
CA ASN A 399 28.17 15.41 10.10
C ASN A 399 27.73 16.40 9.00
N ALA A 400 26.42 16.65 8.91
CA ALA A 400 25.86 17.58 7.91
C ALA A 400 26.46 18.99 8.00
N ALA A 401 26.88 19.44 9.19
CA ALA A 401 27.46 20.76 9.42
C ALA A 401 28.86 20.95 8.81
N LEU A 402 29.61 19.87 8.53
CA LEU A 402 30.95 19.94 7.96
C LEU A 402 30.95 20.12 6.43
N GLY A 403 29.78 20.18 5.80
CA GLY A 403 29.66 20.36 4.34
C GLY A 403 30.02 19.12 3.51
N ASN A 404 30.41 18.02 4.13
CA ASN A 404 30.67 16.76 3.44
C ASN A 404 29.38 16.24 2.78
N THR A 405 29.51 15.76 1.55
CA THR A 405 28.39 15.16 0.82
C THR A 405 28.71 13.72 0.44
N SER A 406 27.66 12.91 0.38
CA SER A 406 27.69 11.54 -0.10
C SER A 406 26.75 11.40 -1.29
N VAL A 407 27.09 10.51 -2.22
CA VAL A 407 26.23 10.22 -3.34
C VAL A 407 25.09 9.30 -2.88
N VAL A 408 23.87 9.67 -3.24
CA VAL A 408 22.66 8.89 -3.00
C VAL A 408 21.84 8.75 -4.28
N HIS A 409 21.10 7.66 -4.36
CA HIS A 409 20.04 7.42 -5.33
C HIS A 409 18.70 7.72 -4.68
N HIS A 410 17.96 8.63 -5.28
CA HIS A 410 16.60 8.97 -4.89
C HIS A 410 15.63 8.38 -5.92
N LEU A 411 14.89 7.36 -5.48
CA LEU A 411 13.85 6.71 -6.25
C LEU A 411 12.49 7.29 -5.81
N THR A 412 11.80 7.91 -6.76
CA THR A 412 10.45 8.45 -6.59
C THR A 412 9.50 7.67 -7.48
N ILE A 413 8.46 7.10 -6.87
CA ILE A 413 7.36 6.43 -7.55
C ILE A 413 6.10 7.26 -7.30
N LYS A 414 5.50 7.78 -8.37
CA LYS A 414 4.28 8.59 -8.31
C LYS A 414 3.18 7.93 -9.11
N GLU A 415 1.98 7.87 -8.54
CA GLU A 415 0.75 7.53 -9.24
C GLU A 415 -0.26 8.68 -9.08
N ARG A 416 -0.80 9.15 -10.19
CA ARG A 416 -1.99 10.01 -10.23
C ARG A 416 -3.18 9.15 -10.63
N LEU A 417 -4.06 8.91 -9.68
CA LEU A 417 -5.25 8.08 -9.82
C LEU A 417 -6.47 8.97 -10.01
N LYS A 418 -7.14 8.85 -11.15
CA LYS A 418 -8.46 9.44 -11.40
C LYS A 418 -9.50 8.32 -11.40
N HIS A 419 -10.63 8.50 -10.72
CA HIS A 419 -11.72 7.52 -10.76
C HIS A 419 -13.09 8.19 -10.64
N ASP A 420 -14.10 7.53 -11.18
CA ASP A 420 -15.47 8.04 -11.28
C ASP A 420 -16.42 7.32 -10.31
N GLY A 421 -17.51 7.98 -9.91
CA GLY A 421 -18.57 7.34 -9.12
C GLY A 421 -19.53 6.54 -10.00
N LEU A 422 -19.40 5.21 -10.01
CA LEU A 422 -20.31 4.34 -10.76
C LEU A 422 -21.53 3.92 -9.92
N PRO A 423 -22.77 4.04 -10.44
CA PRO A 423 -23.99 3.66 -9.71
C PRO A 423 -23.97 2.21 -9.19
N ILE A 424 -23.43 1.29 -10.00
CA ILE A 424 -23.37 -0.13 -9.66
C ILE A 424 -22.53 -0.41 -8.41
N LEU A 425 -21.49 0.39 -8.15
CA LEU A 425 -20.63 0.25 -6.97
C LEU A 425 -21.37 0.67 -5.70
N HIS A 426 -22.09 1.79 -5.77
CA HIS A 426 -22.91 2.30 -4.67
C HIS A 426 -24.06 1.34 -4.32
N GLN A 427 -24.76 0.81 -5.34
CA GLN A 427 -25.81 -0.20 -5.15
C GLN A 427 -25.31 -1.49 -4.47
N GLN A 428 -24.04 -1.84 -4.71
CA GLN A 428 -23.40 -3.02 -4.12
C GLN A 428 -22.75 -2.76 -2.76
N GLY A 429 -22.90 -1.56 -2.19
CA GLY A 429 -22.30 -1.18 -0.91
C GLY A 429 -20.77 -1.12 -0.94
N LEU A 430 -20.19 -0.92 -2.12
CA LEU A 430 -18.75 -0.76 -2.33
C LEU A 430 -18.42 0.73 -2.24
N VAL A 431 -17.61 1.08 -1.25
CA VAL A 431 -17.45 2.48 -0.83
C VAL A 431 -16.02 3.00 -0.98
N GLY A 432 -15.05 2.11 -1.24
CA GLY A 432 -13.64 2.49 -1.34
C GLY A 432 -12.84 1.65 -2.31
N LEU A 433 -11.72 2.21 -2.72
CA LEU A 433 -10.74 1.65 -3.62
C LEU A 433 -9.40 1.55 -2.90
N LYS A 434 -8.73 0.41 -3.06
CA LYS A 434 -7.46 0.10 -2.41
C LYS A 434 -6.38 -0.16 -3.45
N HIS A 435 -5.36 0.69 -3.46
CA HIS A 435 -4.15 0.54 -4.28
C HIS A 435 -3.05 -0.05 -3.42
N VAL A 436 -2.53 -1.22 -3.82
CA VAL A 436 -1.44 -1.91 -3.15
C VAL A 436 -0.22 -1.87 -4.05
N PHE A 437 0.77 -1.11 -3.62
CA PHE A 437 2.02 -0.94 -4.34
C PHE A 437 3.10 -1.76 -3.66
N ARG A 438 4.01 -2.32 -4.46
CA ARG A 438 5.17 -3.04 -3.96
C ARG A 438 6.37 -2.73 -4.81
N TYR A 439 7.49 -2.59 -4.14
CA TYR A 439 8.79 -2.44 -4.78
C TYR A 439 9.77 -3.47 -4.21
N ASP A 440 10.40 -4.24 -5.09
CA ASP A 440 11.37 -5.26 -4.74
C ASP A 440 12.78 -4.67 -4.59
N LEU A 441 13.31 -4.73 -3.38
CA LEU A 441 14.63 -4.23 -3.00
C LEU A 441 15.70 -5.34 -2.99
N SER A 442 15.39 -6.55 -3.48
CA SER A 442 16.37 -7.65 -3.63
C SER A 442 17.69 -7.23 -4.26
N PRO A 443 17.73 -6.36 -5.31
CA PRO A 443 18.99 -5.90 -5.90
C PRO A 443 19.93 -5.24 -4.88
N LEU A 444 19.39 -4.55 -3.87
CA LEU A 444 20.17 -3.86 -2.85
C LEU A 444 20.74 -4.83 -1.81
N LEU A 445 20.00 -5.90 -1.49
CA LEU A 445 20.37 -6.84 -0.43
C LEU A 445 21.69 -7.54 -0.70
N VAL A 446 22.01 -7.79 -1.98
CA VAL A 446 23.25 -8.46 -2.41
C VAL A 446 24.51 -7.64 -2.07
N LYS A 447 24.39 -6.31 -2.01
CA LYS A 447 25.49 -5.40 -1.68
C LYS A 447 25.65 -5.17 -0.17
N LEU A 448 24.71 -5.66 0.64
CA LEU A 448 24.79 -5.48 2.09
C LEU A 448 25.76 -6.47 2.71
N ASP A 449 26.54 -5.94 3.65
CA ASP A 449 27.45 -6.72 4.46
C ASP A 449 26.68 -7.38 5.61
N ASP A 450 26.91 -8.68 5.85
CA ASP A 450 26.38 -9.41 7.02
C ASP A 450 27.45 -9.54 8.10
N GLN A 451 28.09 -8.42 8.38
CA GLN A 451 29.07 -8.36 9.44
C GLN A 451 28.35 -8.42 10.80
N ARG A 452 28.62 -9.50 11.53
CA ARG A 452 28.28 -9.63 12.95
C ARG A 452 29.45 -9.11 13.77
N LYS A 453 29.22 -8.05 14.54
CA LYS A 453 30.23 -7.48 15.45
C LYS A 453 29.85 -7.79 16.89
N ARG A 454 30.83 -8.13 17.72
CA ARG A 454 30.65 -8.18 19.18
C ARG A 454 30.82 -6.76 19.71
N VAL A 455 29.77 -6.25 20.34
CA VAL A 455 29.74 -4.93 20.95
C VAL A 455 29.72 -5.09 22.46
N PRO A 456 30.62 -4.44 23.21
CA PRO A 456 30.53 -4.42 24.67
C PRO A 456 29.31 -3.61 25.10
N VAL A 457 28.47 -4.20 25.96
CA VAL A 457 27.29 -3.56 26.55
C VAL A 457 27.39 -3.67 28.06
N LEU A 458 27.21 -2.56 28.78
CA LEU A 458 27.14 -2.57 30.23
C LEU A 458 25.75 -3.04 30.66
N ALA A 459 25.67 -4.20 31.31
CA ALA A 459 24.42 -4.74 31.84
C ALA A 459 24.61 -5.15 33.30
N ARG A 460 23.83 -4.56 34.22
CA ARG A 460 23.90 -4.84 35.67
C ARG A 460 25.34 -4.75 36.23
N GLN A 461 26.01 -3.63 35.96
CA GLN A 461 27.39 -3.33 36.40
C GLN A 461 28.48 -4.29 35.88
N ARG A 462 28.19 -5.15 34.89
CA ARG A 462 29.19 -5.98 34.22
C ARG A 462 29.20 -5.70 32.72
N VAL A 463 30.40 -5.65 32.14
CA VAL A 463 30.55 -5.59 30.69
C VAL A 463 30.22 -6.97 30.11
N GLN A 464 29.23 -7.02 29.23
CA GLN A 464 28.85 -8.21 28.49
C GLN A 464 29.08 -7.97 27.01
N LEU A 465 29.70 -8.91 26.31
CA LEU A 465 29.78 -8.87 24.85
C LEU A 465 28.45 -9.34 24.25
N ARG A 466 27.81 -8.49 23.45
CA ARG A 466 26.61 -8.83 22.70
C ARG A 466 26.92 -8.84 21.21
N THR A 467 26.48 -9.87 20.51
CA THR A 467 26.62 -9.94 19.06
C THR A 467 25.52 -9.09 18.43
N ALA A 468 25.91 -8.09 17.64
CA ALA A 468 25.02 -7.24 16.86
C ALA A 468 25.29 -7.45 15.37
N THR A 469 24.21 -7.65 14.61
CA THR A 469 24.27 -7.66 13.13
C THR A 469 24.14 -6.23 12.62
N ARG A 470 24.88 -5.89 11.57
CA ARG A 470 24.76 -4.60 10.91
C ARG A 470 23.35 -4.39 10.36
N VAL A 471 22.77 -3.21 10.62
CA VAL A 471 21.46 -2.81 10.11
C VAL A 471 21.59 -1.48 9.38
N TYR A 472 21.01 -1.40 8.20
CA TYR A 472 20.98 -0.20 7.37
C TYR A 472 19.61 0.47 7.53
N GLY A 473 19.60 1.80 7.64
CA GLY A 473 18.37 2.60 7.67
C GLY A 473 18.22 3.41 6.40
N LEU A 474 17.20 3.10 5.58
CA LEU A 474 16.92 3.83 4.34
C LEU A 474 15.76 4.80 4.58
N PRO A 475 15.95 6.12 4.40
CA PRO A 475 14.85 7.08 4.50
C PRO A 475 13.75 6.76 3.50
N VAL A 476 12.51 6.70 3.99
CA VAL A 476 11.31 6.49 3.18
C VAL A 476 10.28 7.56 3.49
N THR A 477 9.64 8.08 2.45
CA THR A 477 8.49 8.98 2.57
C THR A 477 7.36 8.45 1.71
N VAL A 478 6.14 8.43 2.25
CA VAL A 478 4.93 8.10 1.49
C VAL A 478 3.91 9.21 1.68
N ARG A 479 3.30 9.67 0.59
CA ARG A 479 2.31 10.74 0.58
C ARG A 479 1.05 10.32 -0.18
N LEU A 480 -0.10 10.73 0.34
CA LEU A 480 -1.41 10.66 -0.31
C LEU A 480 -2.01 12.07 -0.28
N HIS A 481 -2.44 12.58 -1.43
CA HIS A 481 -3.03 13.90 -1.57
C HIS A 481 -4.27 13.83 -2.46
N LYS A 482 -5.36 14.51 -2.07
CA LYS A 482 -6.54 14.66 -2.94
C LYS A 482 -6.37 15.94 -3.75
N VAL A 483 -6.32 15.81 -5.07
CA VAL A 483 -6.14 16.95 -5.97
C VAL A 483 -7.36 17.87 -5.87
N GLY A 484 -7.11 19.19 -5.81
CA GLY A 484 -8.15 20.20 -5.65
C GLY A 484 -8.61 20.41 -4.20
N THR A 485 -8.00 19.74 -3.22
CA THR A 485 -8.28 19.99 -1.81
C THR A 485 -7.00 20.10 -0.97
N GLU A 486 -7.14 20.57 0.27
CA GLU A 486 -6.04 20.63 1.25
C GLU A 486 -5.73 19.27 1.88
N PHE A 487 -6.50 18.22 1.57
CA PHE A 487 -6.31 16.91 2.18
C PHE A 487 -4.98 16.29 1.76
N ALA A 488 -4.07 16.12 2.72
CA ALA A 488 -2.82 15.40 2.53
C ALA A 488 -2.46 14.54 3.75
N MET A 489 -2.01 13.31 3.50
CA MET A 489 -1.39 12.44 4.50
C MET A 489 0.04 12.18 4.09
N THR A 490 1.00 12.40 4.99
CA THR A 490 2.40 12.07 4.75
C THR A 490 2.96 11.24 5.91
N HIS A 491 3.71 10.20 5.58
CA HIS A 491 4.45 9.38 6.52
C HIS A 491 5.94 9.42 6.20
N HIS A 492 6.73 9.90 7.15
CA HIS A 492 8.19 9.86 7.11
C HIS A 492 8.70 8.75 8.01
N GLY A 493 9.72 8.02 7.56
CA GLY A 493 10.30 6.93 8.33
C GLY A 493 11.62 6.43 7.78
N HIS A 494 12.11 5.35 8.39
CA HIS A 494 13.28 4.62 7.95
C HIS A 494 12.92 3.15 7.77
N LEU A 495 13.23 2.60 6.60
CA LEU A 495 13.20 1.18 6.34
C LEU A 495 14.48 0.56 6.91
N ARG A 496 14.34 -0.36 7.87
CA ARG A 496 15.46 -1.15 8.41
C ARG A 496 15.71 -2.35 7.53
N VAL A 497 16.95 -2.47 7.06
CA VAL A 497 17.39 -3.49 6.11
C VAL A 497 18.62 -4.22 6.64
N ARG A 498 18.65 -5.52 6.44
CA ARG A 498 19.81 -6.40 6.66
C ARG A 498 20.06 -7.22 5.41
N ARG A 499 21.20 -7.91 5.34
CA ARG A 499 21.51 -8.80 4.21
C ARG A 499 20.49 -9.92 4.03
N ASP A 500 19.91 -10.45 5.11
CA ASP A 500 18.90 -11.51 5.09
C ASP A 500 17.49 -11.01 4.74
N GLY A 501 17.29 -9.67 4.70
CA GLY A 501 16.09 -9.05 4.19
C GLY A 501 15.66 -7.76 4.88
N LEU A 502 14.46 -7.33 4.53
CA LEU A 502 13.77 -6.19 5.13
C LEU A 502 13.21 -6.57 6.51
N GLU A 503 13.44 -5.73 7.53
CA GLU A 503 12.92 -5.97 8.88
C GLU A 503 11.56 -5.31 9.12
N ARG A 504 11.54 -3.97 9.04
CA ARG A 504 10.37 -3.14 9.35
C ARG A 504 10.58 -1.70 8.88
N VAL A 505 9.48 -0.96 8.78
CA VAL A 505 9.49 0.50 8.61
C VAL A 505 9.27 1.15 9.98
N VAL A 506 10.18 2.03 10.39
CA VAL A 506 10.08 2.83 11.62
C VAL A 506 9.66 4.23 11.24
N LEU A 507 8.40 4.60 11.53
CA LEU A 507 7.87 5.93 11.24
C LEU A 507 8.34 6.94 12.29
N GLN A 508 8.76 8.13 11.87
CA GLN A 508 9.26 9.19 12.76
C GLN A 508 8.19 9.72 13.74
N ASN A 509 6.90 9.50 13.46
CA ASN A 509 5.80 9.82 14.36
C ASN A 509 5.54 8.77 15.46
N ALA A 510 6.25 7.63 15.43
CA ALA A 510 6.23 6.68 16.53
C ALA A 510 7.35 7.07 17.50
N LYS A 511 7.02 7.76 18.60
CA LYS A 511 7.92 7.93 19.76
C LYS A 511 8.66 6.61 19.98
N GLU A 512 9.97 6.60 19.75
CA GLU A 512 10.81 5.52 20.21
C GLU A 512 10.65 5.44 21.74
N PRO A 513 10.48 4.24 22.32
CA PRO A 513 10.62 4.11 23.76
C PRO A 513 12.08 4.45 24.08
N THR A 514 12.29 5.62 24.69
CA THR A 514 13.52 5.91 25.42
C THR A 514 13.78 4.71 26.34
N SER A 515 14.92 4.07 26.09
CA SER A 515 15.45 2.87 26.73
C SER A 515 15.46 2.92 28.24
#